data_AF-A0A6B0WMP6-F1
#
_entry.id   AF-A0A6B0WMP6-F1
#
_cell.length_a   1.000
_cell.length_b   1.000
_cell.length_c   1.000
_cell.angle_alpha   90.00
_cell.angle_beta   90.00
_cell.angle_gamma   90.00
#
_symmetry.space_group_name_H-M   'P 1'
#
loop_
_entity.id
_entity.type
_entity.pdbx_description
1 polymer ?
#
loop_
_entity_poly.entity_id
_entity_poly.type
_entity_poly.pdbx_seq_one_letter_code
_entity_poly.pdbx_strand_id
1 'polypeptide(L)' 'VQNENLIAFLDGKPAITTPNLICLLDCETFDPITTEALAYGNRVLVIGMPCAPEWHQEGMLDLVGPRAFGYDIDFVELSP' A
#
# COMPACT_ATOMS: atom_id res chain seq x y z
N VAL A 1 -0.45 8.59 -14.73
CA VAL A 1 -0.52 7.11 -14.65
C VAL A 1 -0.03 6.75 -13.26
N GLN A 2 -0.76 5.92 -12.51
CA GLN A 2 -0.42 5.51 -11.15
C GLN A 2 -0.04 4.03 -11.22
N ASN A 3 1.19 3.69 -10.88
CA ASN A 3 1.72 2.34 -11.04
C ASN A 3 1.80 1.60 -9.69
N GLU A 4 1.51 2.30 -8.60
CA GLU A 4 1.63 1.81 -7.23
C GLU A 4 0.25 1.54 -6.59
N ASN A 5 0.21 0.51 -5.74
CA ASN A 5 -0.91 0.28 -4.82
C ASN A 5 -0.81 1.28 -3.66
N LEU A 6 -1.78 2.18 -3.52
CA LEU A 6 -1.74 3.24 -2.51
C LEU A 6 -2.53 2.93 -1.25
N ILE A 7 -3.61 2.14 -1.36
CA ILE A 7 -4.49 1.81 -0.25
C ILE A 7 -4.97 0.37 -0.40
N ALA A 8 -4.92 -0.39 0.70
CA ALA A 8 -5.57 -1.68 0.82
C ALA A 8 -6.68 -1.59 1.87
N PHE A 9 -7.86 -2.10 1.53
CA PHE A 9 -9.00 -2.17 2.44
C PHE A 9 -9.21 -3.59 2.95
N LEU A 10 -9.44 -3.73 4.25
CA LEU A 10 -9.89 -4.97 4.89
C LEU A 10 -11.25 -4.69 5.53
N ASP A 11 -12.27 -5.48 5.15
CA ASP A 11 -13.65 -5.32 5.64
C ASP A 11 -14.19 -3.88 5.54
N GLY A 12 -13.87 -3.21 4.42
CA GLY A 12 -14.31 -1.84 4.14
C GLY A 12 -13.53 -0.75 4.90
N LYS A 13 -12.50 -1.10 5.67
CA LYS A 13 -11.64 -0.15 6.39
C LYS A 13 -10.24 -0.11 5.78
N PRO A 14 -9.61 1.07 5.67
CA PRO A 14 -8.22 1.14 5.24
C PRO A 14 -7.34 0.39 6.25
N ALA A 15 -6.57 -0.57 5.76
CA ALA A 15 -5.69 -1.41 6.56
C ALA A 15 -4.21 -1.10 6.29
N ILE A 16 -3.87 -0.72 5.05
CA ILE A 16 -2.54 -0.27 4.67
C ILE A 16 -2.71 0.93 3.75
N THR A 17 -1.89 1.95 3.94
CA THR A 17 -1.89 3.17 3.15
C THR A 17 -0.46 3.61 2.83
N THR A 18 -0.25 4.26 1.69
CA THR A 18 0.99 5.01 1.40
C THR A 18 1.33 5.96 2.57
N PRO A 19 2.61 6.17 2.92
CA PRO A 19 3.83 5.65 2.27
C PRO A 19 4.23 4.20 2.60
N ASN A 20 3.41 3.43 3.33
CA ASN A 20 3.70 2.01 3.52
C ASN A 20 3.64 1.28 2.17
N LEU A 21 4.50 0.28 2.00
CA LEU A 21 4.53 -0.51 0.77
C LEU A 21 3.40 -1.54 0.79
N ILE A 22 2.67 -1.62 -0.31
CA ILE A 22 1.65 -2.64 -0.55
C ILE A 22 2.13 -3.51 -1.72
N CYS A 23 2.55 -4.73 -1.40
CA CYS A 23 3.03 -5.70 -2.38
C CYS A 23 2.02 -6.83 -2.56
N LEU A 24 1.85 -7.26 -3.81
CA LEU A 24 1.05 -8.43 -4.17
C LEU A 24 2.01 -9.56 -4.51
N LEU A 25 1.84 -10.72 -3.87
CA LEU A 25 2.58 -11.94 -4.21
C LEU A 25 1.64 -12.99 -4.76
N ASP A 26 2.10 -13.82 -5.68
CA ASP A 26 1.41 -15.05 -6.04
C ASP A 26 1.31 -15.99 -4.82
N CYS A 27 0.12 -16.52 -4.53
CA CYS A 27 -0.11 -17.37 -3.37
C CYS A 27 0.65 -18.71 -3.41
N GLU A 28 1.07 -19.17 -4.58
CA GLU A 28 1.69 -20.47 -4.77
C GLU A 28 3.21 -20.35 -4.89
N THR A 29 3.72 -19.36 -5.62
CA THR A 29 5.16 -19.19 -5.84
C THR A 29 5.82 -18.16 -4.93
N PHE A 30 5.03 -17.26 -4.33
CA PHE A 30 5.50 -16.08 -3.59
C PHE A 30 6.27 -15.05 -4.44
N ASP A 31 6.19 -15.16 -5.77
CA ASP A 31 6.77 -14.16 -6.66
C ASP A 31 5.94 -12.87 -6.65
N PRO A 32 6.57 -11.68 -6.77
CA PRO A 32 5.84 -10.43 -6.82
C PRO A 32 5.04 -10.27 -8.12
N ILE A 33 3.82 -9.75 -7.98
CA ILE A 33 2.93 -9.40 -9.09
C ILE A 33 2.86 -7.87 -9.19
N THR A 34 3.19 -7.32 -10.37
CA THR A 34 3.08 -5.88 -10.63
C THR A 34 1.61 -5.48 -10.84
N THR A 35 1.31 -4.18 -10.72
CA THR A 35 -0.05 -3.66 -10.94
C THR A 35 -0.54 -3.91 -12.36
N GLU A 36 0.35 -3.89 -13.36
CA GLU A 36 0.03 -4.18 -14.76
C GLU A 36 -0.17 -5.67 -15.04
N ALA A 37 0.47 -6.54 -14.27
CA ALA A 37 0.36 -7.99 -14.40
C ALA A 37 -0.84 -8.58 -13.63
N LEU A 38 -1.47 -7.79 -12.73
CA LEU A 38 -2.62 -8.22 -11.96
C LEU A 38 -3.83 -8.46 -12.87
N ALA A 39 -4.36 -9.67 -12.84
CA ALA A 39 -5.50 -10.08 -13.66
C ALA A 39 -6.53 -10.88 -12.86
N TYR A 40 -7.73 -10.99 -13.42
CA TYR A 40 -8.76 -11.84 -12.85
C TYR A 40 -8.29 -13.30 -12.77
N GLY A 41 -8.52 -13.93 -11.63
CA GLY A 41 -8.11 -15.32 -11.37
C GLY A 41 -6.77 -15.46 -10.65
N ASN A 42 -5.97 -14.40 -10.53
CA ASN A 42 -4.80 -14.44 -9.66
C ASN A 42 -5.23 -14.66 -8.20
N ARG A 43 -4.59 -15.63 -7.54
CA ARG A 43 -4.70 -15.83 -6.10
C ARG A 43 -3.49 -15.15 -5.49
N VAL A 44 -3.73 -14.06 -4.76
CA VAL A 44 -2.64 -13.22 -4.27
C VAL A 44 -2.61 -13.12 -2.75
N LEU A 45 -1.41 -13.00 -2.20
CA LEU A 45 -1.16 -12.52 -0.85
C LEU A 45 -0.91 -11.01 -0.92
N VAL A 46 -1.57 -10.25 -0.06
CA VAL A 46 -1.32 -8.82 0.09
C VAL A 46 -0.43 -8.62 1.30
N ILE A 47 0.73 -8.01 1.11
CA ILE A 47 1.70 -7.73 2.16
C ILE A 47 1.82 -6.23 2.33
N GLY A 48 1.61 -5.77 3.56
CA GLY A 48 1.97 -4.42 4.00
C GLY A 48 3.36 -4.42 4.64
N MET A 49 4.21 -3.49 4.24
CA MET A 49 5.49 -3.26 4.91
C MET A 49 5.58 -1.81 5.38
N PRO A 50 6.05 -1.57 6.62
CA PRO A 50 6.18 -0.22 7.14
C PRO A 50 7.11 0.60 6.25
N CYS A 51 6.75 1.87 6.06
CA CYS A 51 7.60 2.81 5.38
C CYS A 51 8.88 3.10 6.19
N ALA A 52 9.85 3.70 5.53
CA ALA A 52 11.06 4.16 6.19
C ALA A 52 10.70 5.20 7.29
N PRO A 53 11.33 5.17 8.48
CA PRO A 53 11.02 6.08 9.59
C PRO A 53 11.14 7.57 9.24
N GLU A 54 11.95 7.91 8.23
CA GLU A 54 12.14 9.26 7.72
C GLU A 54 10.83 9.90 7.22
N TRP A 55 9.87 9.09 6.77
CA TRP A 55 8.56 9.58 6.33
C TRP A 55 7.64 10.02 7.47
N HIS A 56 7.99 9.73 8.73
CA HIS A 56 7.24 10.21 9.90
C HIS A 56 7.70 11.61 10.37
N GLN A 57 8.67 12.22 9.69
CA GLN A 57 9.07 13.60 9.98
C GLN A 57 7.94 14.59 9.69
N GLU A 58 7.95 15.72 10.40
CA GLU A 58 6.95 16.77 10.25
C GLU A 58 6.77 17.20 8.79
N GLY A 59 5.52 17.22 8.32
CA GLY A 59 5.16 17.60 6.95
C GLY A 59 5.42 16.54 5.87
N MET A 60 6.10 15.43 6.17
CA MET A 60 6.36 14.40 5.15
C MET A 60 5.10 13.66 4.72
N LEU A 61 4.23 13.30 5.67
CA LEU A 61 2.96 12.63 5.37
C LEU A 61 2.01 13.49 4.51
N ASP A 62 2.16 14.82 4.52
CA ASP A 62 1.39 15.69 3.63
C ASP A 62 1.84 15.58 2.16
N LEU A 63 3.05 15.08 1.93
CA LEU A 63 3.64 14.91 0.59
C LEU A 63 3.51 13.47 0.06
N VAL A 64 3.53 12.47 0.95
CA VAL A 64 3.57 11.05 0.56
C VAL A 64 2.41 10.21 1.11
N GLY A 65 1.60 10.78 1.99
CA GLY A 65 0.42 10.13 2.57
C GLY A 65 -0.78 10.15 1.61
N PRO A 66 -1.89 9.48 1.98
CA PRO A 66 -3.01 9.25 1.04
C PRO A 66 -3.65 10.54 0.53
N ARG A 67 -3.70 11.58 1.38
CA ARG A 67 -4.25 12.89 1.04
C ARG A 67 -3.43 13.60 -0.05
N ALA A 68 -2.12 13.36 -0.12
CA ALA A 68 -1.26 13.89 -1.18
C ALA A 68 -1.65 13.35 -2.57
N PHE A 69 -2.25 12.16 -2.60
CA PHE A 69 -2.77 11.51 -3.81
C PHE A 69 -4.28 11.74 -4.01
N GLY A 70 -4.91 12.61 -3.22
CA GLY A 70 -6.32 12.97 -3.35
C GLY A 70 -7.31 12.04 -2.65
N TYR A 71 -6.84 11.14 -1.77
CA TYR A 71 -7.72 10.30 -0.95
C TYR A 71 -7.96 10.94 0.42
N ASP A 72 -9.23 11.15 0.77
CA ASP A 72 -9.64 11.66 2.10
C ASP A 72 -9.60 10.55 3.16
N ILE A 73 -8.39 10.01 3.38
CA ILE A 73 -8.09 8.91 4.29
C ILE A 73 -6.82 9.24 5.07
N ASP A 74 -6.79 8.92 6.35
CA ASP A 74 -5.61 9.11 7.20
C ASP A 74 -4.55 8.02 6.96
N PHE A 75 -3.29 8.36 7.20
CA PHE A 75 -2.20 7.40 7.21
C PHE A 75 -2.45 6.33 8.29
N VAL A 76 -2.38 5.06 7.90
CA VAL A 76 -2.44 3.91 8.80
C VAL A 76 -1.01 3.47 9.10
N GLU A 77 -0.56 3.70 10.33
CA GLU A 77 0.76 3.27 10.79
C GLU A 77 0.82 1.74 10.92
N LEU A 78 1.87 1.13 10.35
CA LEU A 78 2.16 -0.28 10.52
C LEU A 78 3.30 -0.43 11.54
N SER A 79 3.02 -1.09 12.65
CA SER A 79 4.07 -1.55 13.57
C SER A 79 4.65 -2.87 13.05
N PRO A 80 5.98 -3.09 13.15
CA PRO A 80 6.58 -4.40 12.93
C PRO A 80 6.04 -5.49 13.85
#